data_AF-A0A1N6Q9R4-F1
#
_entry.id   AF-A0A1N6Q9R4-F1
#
_cell.length_a   1.000
_cell.length_b   1.000
_cell.length_c   1.000
_cell.angle_alpha   90.00
_cell.angle_beta   90.00
_cell.angle_gamma   90.00
#
_symmetry.space_group_name_H-M   'P 1'
#
loop_
_entity.id
_entity.type
_entity.pdbx_description
1 polymer ?
#
loop_
_entity_poly.entity_id
_entity_poly.type
_entity_poly.pdbx_seq_one_letter_code
_entity_poly.pdbx_strand_id
1 'polypeptide(L)'
;MSIKQRQFYRQGPDHRAGQEIDFVEVRRRFDFRSIELGRWVTKQERSRAAGLFYDALCDLMLILQGPEQLVSLRGTLGLQYGTGGRPGVSAHYDPSRRAFALAKNAGPGSIAHEWFHALDHYLSDKVFTDAPSGLFASAAWLDDATPVVHPLNDLWFALMKAILLDESGREPSELFNHSVNMDRKLRTRYYSRPEEVCARAFEAFVQDANVKNHFLVKGTRESPEAQNGLYPRDDERQRINQAFADYFYRLGAALSRQT
;
A
#
# COMPACT_ATOMS: atom_id res chain seq x y z
N MET A 1 -19.55 12.57 -0.65
CA MET A 1 -20.51 11.88 0.24
C MET A 1 -19.76 11.40 1.47
N SER A 2 -20.33 11.57 2.67
CA SER A 2 -19.73 11.04 3.92
C SER A 2 -19.70 9.51 3.90
N ILE A 3 -18.69 8.90 4.57
CA ILE A 3 -18.57 7.45 4.72
C ILE A 3 -19.84 6.79 5.27
N LYS A 4 -20.68 7.54 6.01
CA LYS A 4 -21.97 7.07 6.55
C LYS A 4 -22.91 6.50 5.50
N GLN A 5 -22.98 7.13 4.32
CA GLN A 5 -23.95 6.78 3.26
C GLN A 5 -23.34 5.88 2.18
N ARG A 6 -22.00 5.76 2.16
CA ARG A 6 -21.29 5.06 1.10
C ARG A 6 -21.17 3.58 1.42
N GLN A 7 -21.69 2.72 0.54
CA GLN A 7 -21.45 1.29 0.59
C GLN A 7 -20.15 0.95 -0.14
N PHE A 8 -19.39 0.00 0.40
CA PHE A 8 -18.17 -0.52 -0.18
C PHE A 8 -18.37 -2.00 -0.46
N TYR A 9 -18.21 -2.41 -1.70
CA TYR A 9 -18.29 -3.82 -2.07
C TYR A 9 -17.11 -4.58 -1.45
N ARG A 10 -17.42 -5.73 -0.85
CA ARG A 10 -16.44 -6.64 -0.25
C ARG A 10 -16.89 -8.09 -0.46
N GLN A 11 -15.94 -8.95 -0.82
CA GLN A 11 -16.06 -10.39 -0.90
C GLN A 11 -14.83 -11.02 -0.25
N GLY A 12 -15.02 -11.63 0.92
CA GLY A 12 -13.96 -12.26 1.73
C GLY A 12 -14.56 -12.88 2.99
N PRO A 13 -13.75 -13.51 3.86
CA PRO A 13 -14.23 -14.10 5.10
C PRO A 13 -14.92 -13.09 6.02
N ASP A 14 -15.85 -13.53 6.86
CA ASP A 14 -16.37 -12.68 7.93
C ASP A 14 -15.35 -12.61 9.07
N HIS A 15 -14.61 -11.49 9.12
CA HIS A 15 -13.58 -11.27 10.14
C HIS A 15 -14.15 -10.81 11.48
N ARG A 16 -15.38 -10.28 11.49
CA ARG A 16 -15.98 -9.65 12.66
C ARG A 16 -16.89 -10.61 13.42
N ALA A 17 -17.42 -11.64 12.75
CA ALA A 17 -18.33 -12.63 13.34
C ALA A 17 -19.50 -11.97 14.10
N GLY A 18 -20.06 -10.91 13.52
CA GLY A 18 -21.15 -10.12 14.12
C GLY A 18 -20.75 -9.16 15.25
N GLN A 19 -19.46 -9.06 15.61
CA GLN A 19 -18.98 -8.13 16.65
C GLN A 19 -18.87 -6.71 16.12
N GLU A 20 -19.24 -5.73 16.97
CA GLU A 20 -18.92 -4.34 16.73
C GLU A 20 -17.43 -4.09 16.98
N ILE A 21 -16.74 -3.59 15.96
CA ILE A 21 -15.32 -3.25 16.04
C ILE A 21 -15.16 -1.75 16.22
N ASP A 22 -14.33 -1.35 17.19
CA ASP A 22 -13.87 0.02 17.35
C ASP A 22 -12.36 0.14 17.07
N PHE A 23 -11.83 1.37 17.09
CA PHE A 23 -10.41 1.60 16.82
C PHE A 23 -9.49 1.14 17.96
N VAL A 24 -10.01 0.89 19.16
CA VAL A 24 -9.21 0.29 20.24
C VAL A 24 -8.94 -1.17 19.88
N GLU A 25 -9.95 -1.89 19.39
CA GLU A 25 -9.80 -3.25 18.92
C GLU A 25 -8.87 -3.34 17.70
N VAL A 26 -9.02 -2.44 16.72
CA VAL A 26 -8.10 -2.38 15.56
C VAL A 26 -6.66 -2.18 16.02
N ARG A 27 -6.42 -1.22 16.93
CA ARG A 27 -5.07 -0.99 17.46
C ARG A 27 -4.53 -2.21 18.17
N ARG A 28 -5.33 -2.84 19.03
CA ARG A 28 -4.93 -4.00 19.83
C ARG A 28 -4.60 -5.21 18.96
N ARG A 29 -5.45 -5.50 17.96
CA ARG A 29 -5.27 -6.65 17.07
C ARG A 29 -3.98 -6.55 16.27
N PHE A 30 -3.75 -5.40 15.63
CA PHE A 30 -2.62 -5.22 14.71
C PHE A 30 -1.36 -4.66 15.37
N ASP A 31 -1.45 -4.23 16.63
CA ASP A 31 -0.39 -3.53 17.36
C ASP A 31 0.11 -2.25 16.66
N PHE A 32 -0.81 -1.44 16.11
CA PHE A 32 -0.42 -0.15 15.54
C PHE A 32 0.18 0.77 16.62
N ARG A 33 1.27 1.46 16.27
CA ARG A 33 1.97 2.41 17.16
C ARG A 33 1.03 3.51 17.67
N SER A 34 0.19 4.02 16.78
CA SER A 34 -0.86 5.00 17.09
C SER A 34 -2.04 4.87 16.14
N ILE A 35 -3.24 5.18 16.66
CA ILE A 35 -4.42 5.45 15.84
C ILE A 35 -4.97 6.82 16.25
N GLU A 36 -4.98 7.76 15.32
CA GLU A 36 -5.42 9.14 15.56
C GLU A 36 -6.71 9.44 14.79
N LEU A 37 -7.70 9.98 15.49
CA LEU A 37 -9.01 10.30 14.92
C LEU A 37 -9.22 11.80 14.93
N GLY A 38 -9.68 12.35 13.80
CA GLY A 38 -10.03 13.76 13.68
C GLY A 38 -11.15 14.17 14.64
N ARG A 39 -11.03 15.39 15.19
CA ARG A 39 -12.01 15.95 16.16
C ARG A 39 -13.44 16.02 15.61
N TRP A 40 -13.59 16.17 14.30
CA TRP A 40 -14.88 16.28 13.59
C TRP A 40 -15.44 14.94 13.08
N VAL A 41 -14.84 13.81 13.45
CA VAL A 41 -15.38 12.48 13.15
C VAL A 41 -16.40 12.11 14.23
N THR A 42 -17.67 11.93 13.86
CA THR A 42 -18.75 11.60 14.80
C THR A 42 -18.62 10.16 15.34
N LYS A 43 -19.25 9.83 16.48
CA LYS A 43 -19.20 8.47 17.07
C LYS A 43 -19.63 7.38 16.07
N GLN A 44 -20.71 7.62 15.33
CA GLN A 44 -21.20 6.70 14.29
C GLN A 44 -20.20 6.53 13.14
N GLU A 45 -19.54 7.61 12.70
CA GLU A 45 -18.50 7.53 11.67
C GLU A 45 -17.28 6.77 12.16
N ARG A 46 -16.90 6.94 13.44
CA ARG A 46 -15.80 6.20 14.05
C ARG A 46 -16.07 4.69 14.04
N SER A 47 -17.23 4.26 14.52
CA SER A 47 -17.62 2.84 14.54
C SER A 47 -17.66 2.25 13.12
N ARG A 48 -18.30 2.93 12.17
CA ARG A 48 -18.34 2.47 10.77
C ARG A 48 -16.94 2.37 10.15
N ALA A 49 -16.11 3.40 10.34
CA ALA A 49 -14.76 3.41 9.81
C ALA A 49 -13.89 2.32 10.45
N ALA A 50 -13.98 2.11 11.77
CA ALA A 50 -13.24 1.06 12.46
C ALA A 50 -13.54 -0.32 11.87
N GLY A 51 -14.82 -0.66 11.65
CA GLY A 51 -15.18 -1.90 10.98
C GLY A 51 -14.62 -2.02 9.56
N LEU A 52 -14.69 -0.96 8.76
CA LEU A 52 -14.14 -0.95 7.40
C LEU A 52 -12.61 -1.12 7.38
N PHE A 53 -11.89 -0.42 8.28
CA PHE A 53 -10.45 -0.60 8.44
C PHE A 53 -10.12 -2.02 8.88
N TYR A 54 -10.81 -2.54 9.89
CA TYR A 54 -10.59 -3.88 10.39
C TYR A 54 -10.71 -4.94 9.28
N ASP A 55 -11.78 -4.89 8.48
CA ASP A 55 -11.94 -5.80 7.34
C ASP A 55 -10.86 -5.62 6.29
N ALA A 56 -10.54 -4.37 5.92
CA ALA A 56 -9.51 -4.10 4.92
C ALA A 56 -8.11 -4.56 5.36
N LEU A 57 -7.77 -4.42 6.64
CA LEU A 57 -6.50 -4.85 7.20
C LEU A 57 -6.43 -6.38 7.34
N CYS A 58 -7.53 -7.03 7.72
CA CYS A 58 -7.61 -8.50 7.71
C CYS A 58 -7.54 -9.07 6.28
N ASP A 59 -8.19 -8.43 5.31
CA ASP A 59 -8.09 -8.83 3.90
C ASP A 59 -6.69 -8.63 3.35
N LEU A 60 -6.04 -7.50 3.67
CA LEU A 60 -4.65 -7.27 3.33
C LEU A 60 -3.75 -8.37 3.92
N MET A 61 -3.94 -8.73 5.19
CA MET A 61 -3.20 -9.80 5.84
C MET A 61 -3.32 -11.14 5.10
N LEU A 62 -4.53 -11.50 4.65
CA LEU A 62 -4.76 -12.71 3.83
C LEU A 62 -4.06 -12.64 2.48
N ILE A 63 -4.13 -11.50 1.80
CA ILE A 63 -3.51 -11.28 0.48
C ILE A 63 -1.98 -11.39 0.58
N LEU A 64 -1.41 -10.82 1.63
CA LEU A 64 0.04 -10.83 1.89
C LEU A 64 0.54 -12.15 2.50
N GLN A 65 -0.35 -13.07 2.88
CA GLN A 65 -0.02 -14.32 3.56
C GLN A 65 0.88 -14.11 4.80
N GLY A 66 0.69 -12.99 5.50
CA GLY A 66 1.52 -12.58 6.63
C GLY A 66 0.72 -12.45 7.93
N PRO A 67 1.41 -12.32 9.08
CA PRO A 67 0.77 -12.09 10.37
C PRO A 67 0.41 -10.61 10.57
N GLU A 68 -0.31 -10.30 11.65
CA GLU A 68 -0.66 -8.92 12.04
C GLU A 68 0.55 -7.98 12.10
N GLN A 69 1.70 -8.49 12.54
CA GLN A 69 2.95 -7.71 12.60
C GLN A 69 3.44 -7.22 11.23
N LEU A 70 3.08 -7.91 10.13
CA LEU A 70 3.38 -7.40 8.79
C LEU A 70 2.53 -6.15 8.49
N VAL A 71 1.25 -6.20 8.84
CA VAL A 71 0.30 -5.11 8.58
C VAL A 71 0.70 -3.82 9.31
N SER A 72 1.19 -3.92 10.55
CA SER A 72 1.65 -2.76 11.35
C SER A 72 3.14 -2.47 11.22
N LEU A 73 3.85 -3.18 10.35
CA LEU A 73 5.31 -3.06 10.17
C LEU A 73 6.05 -3.16 11.51
N ARG A 74 5.79 -4.27 12.23
CA ARG A 74 6.26 -4.58 13.58
C ARG A 74 5.91 -3.49 14.60
N GLY A 75 4.67 -3.02 14.56
CA GLY A 75 4.16 -1.99 15.45
C GLY A 75 4.80 -0.62 15.31
N THR A 76 5.47 -0.35 14.19
CA THR A 76 6.09 0.96 13.92
C THR A 76 5.15 1.90 13.16
N LEU A 77 4.15 1.36 12.46
CA LEU A 77 3.20 2.11 11.66
C LEU A 77 2.10 2.75 12.53
N GLY A 78 1.78 4.00 12.23
CA GLY A 78 0.58 4.69 12.73
C GLY A 78 -0.53 4.75 11.68
N LEU A 79 -1.76 4.96 12.15
CA LEU A 79 -2.94 5.17 11.32
C LEU A 79 -3.61 6.49 11.72
N GLN A 80 -3.99 7.30 10.75
CA GLN A 80 -4.79 8.49 11.00
C GLN A 80 -6.08 8.47 10.18
N TYR A 81 -7.20 8.84 10.79
CA TYR A 81 -8.48 8.92 10.11
C TYR A 81 -9.19 10.23 10.38
N GLY A 82 -9.53 10.92 9.29
CA GLY A 82 -10.23 12.19 9.32
C GLY A 82 -9.41 13.32 9.93
N THR A 83 -8.07 13.26 9.90
CA THR A 83 -7.17 14.32 10.35
C THR A 83 -6.66 15.14 9.15
N GLY A 84 -6.25 16.39 9.37
CA GLY A 84 -5.39 17.14 8.44
C GLY A 84 -5.90 17.41 7.02
N GLY A 85 -7.22 17.40 6.79
CA GLY A 85 -7.78 17.50 5.44
C GLY A 85 -7.35 18.76 4.68
N ARG A 86 -6.60 18.58 3.59
CA ARG A 86 -6.41 19.58 2.54
C ARG A 86 -7.40 19.31 1.41
N PRO A 87 -8.02 20.33 0.78
CA PRO A 87 -8.83 20.14 -0.40
C PRO A 87 -8.04 19.37 -1.48
N GLY A 88 -8.60 18.27 -1.99
CA GLY A 88 -7.99 17.46 -3.06
C GLY A 88 -7.17 16.25 -2.61
N VAL A 89 -6.79 16.13 -1.33
CA VAL A 89 -6.02 14.97 -0.81
C VAL A 89 -6.95 14.00 -0.09
N SER A 90 -7.13 12.82 -0.66
CA SER A 90 -8.01 11.77 -0.09
C SER A 90 -7.28 10.86 0.88
N ALA A 91 -6.02 10.54 0.63
CA ALA A 91 -5.16 9.80 1.53
C ALA A 91 -3.70 10.23 1.30
N HIS A 92 -2.83 9.96 2.25
CA HIS A 92 -1.38 10.11 2.11
C HIS A 92 -0.63 9.35 3.21
N TYR A 93 0.59 8.94 2.91
CA TYR A 93 1.58 8.53 3.88
C TYR A 93 2.46 9.71 4.31
N ASP A 94 2.70 9.84 5.62
CA ASP A 94 3.63 10.81 6.21
C ASP A 94 4.87 10.07 6.75
N PRO A 95 6.02 10.13 6.05
CA PRO A 95 7.26 9.49 6.48
C PRO A 95 7.76 9.98 7.84
N SER A 96 7.57 11.27 8.17
CA SER A 96 8.04 11.84 9.43
C SER A 96 7.30 11.26 10.62
N ARG A 97 5.99 11.01 10.44
CA ARG A 97 5.16 10.36 11.43
C ARG A 97 5.17 8.85 11.30
N ARG A 98 5.64 8.27 10.19
CA ARG A 98 5.45 6.85 9.86
C ARG A 98 3.99 6.44 10.01
N ALA A 99 3.10 7.22 9.41
CA ALA A 99 1.67 6.98 9.52
C ALA A 99 0.99 7.25 8.18
N PHE A 100 0.06 6.39 7.79
CA PHE A 100 -0.84 6.71 6.69
C PHE A 100 -2.13 7.34 7.22
N ALA A 101 -2.66 8.28 6.45
CA ALA A 101 -3.81 9.08 6.80
C ALA A 101 -4.88 8.94 5.71
N LEU A 102 -6.13 8.69 6.12
CA LEU A 102 -7.28 8.75 5.24
C LEU A 102 -8.17 9.94 5.61
N ALA A 103 -8.50 10.76 4.62
CA ALA A 103 -9.49 11.81 4.79
C ALA A 103 -10.88 11.20 5.06
N LYS A 104 -11.72 11.96 5.78
CA LYS A 104 -13.09 11.54 6.12
C LYS A 104 -13.96 11.20 4.90
N ASN A 105 -13.68 11.86 3.77
CA ASN A 105 -14.40 11.69 2.50
C ASN A 105 -13.54 11.00 1.43
N ALA A 106 -12.44 10.35 1.84
CA ALA A 106 -11.53 9.69 0.91
C ALA A 106 -12.31 8.81 -0.09
N GLY A 107 -11.84 8.81 -1.33
CA GLY A 107 -12.25 7.83 -2.30
C GLY A 107 -12.08 6.40 -1.74
N PRO A 108 -12.89 5.44 -2.18
CA PRO A 108 -12.65 4.04 -1.86
C PRO A 108 -11.31 3.63 -2.45
N GLY A 109 -10.56 2.80 -1.74
CA GLY A 109 -9.47 2.04 -2.34
C GLY A 109 -8.10 2.69 -2.28
N SER A 110 -7.83 3.57 -1.32
CA SER A 110 -6.51 4.19 -1.15
C SER A 110 -5.64 3.53 -0.07
N ILE A 111 -6.16 2.57 0.71
CA ILE A 111 -5.39 1.98 1.82
C ILE A 111 -4.20 1.18 1.29
N ALA A 112 -4.37 0.40 0.22
CA ALA A 112 -3.29 -0.40 -0.35
C ALA A 112 -2.12 0.49 -0.80
N HIS A 113 -2.42 1.60 -1.46
CA HIS A 113 -1.44 2.58 -1.92
C HIS A 113 -0.61 3.15 -0.75
N GLU A 114 -1.28 3.71 0.26
CA GLU A 114 -0.58 4.32 1.39
C GLU A 114 0.14 3.31 2.27
N TRP A 115 -0.40 2.09 2.39
CA TRP A 115 0.28 1.01 3.09
C TRP A 115 1.56 0.61 2.35
N PHE A 116 1.56 0.58 1.01
CA PHE A 116 2.78 0.31 0.26
C PHE A 116 3.82 1.40 0.47
N HIS A 117 3.45 2.69 0.43
CA HIS A 117 4.39 3.76 0.80
C HIS A 117 5.00 3.55 2.19
N ALA A 118 4.18 3.11 3.16
CA ALA A 118 4.68 2.78 4.48
C ALA A 118 5.68 1.63 4.47
N LEU A 119 5.39 0.54 3.75
CA LEU A 119 6.28 -0.60 3.59
C LEU A 119 7.59 -0.19 2.90
N ASP A 120 7.50 0.54 1.79
CA ASP A 120 8.63 0.98 0.97
C ASP A 120 9.57 1.89 1.76
N HIS A 121 9.02 2.83 2.53
CA HIS A 121 9.80 3.64 3.46
C HIS A 121 10.40 2.81 4.60
N TYR A 122 9.64 1.85 5.14
CA TYR A 122 10.10 0.98 6.22
C TYR A 122 11.24 0.04 5.81
N LEU A 123 11.28 -0.39 4.55
CA LEU A 123 12.29 -1.33 4.05
C LEU A 123 13.63 -0.67 3.73
N SER A 124 13.67 0.65 3.58
CA SER A 124 14.87 1.38 3.13
C SER A 124 16.13 1.03 3.92
N ASP A 125 16.06 1.08 5.25
CA ASP A 125 17.18 0.76 6.17
C ASP A 125 17.42 -0.75 6.40
N LYS A 126 16.61 -1.62 5.77
CA LYS A 126 16.72 -3.09 5.84
C LYS A 126 17.28 -3.67 4.56
N VAL A 127 16.99 -3.01 3.45
CA VAL A 127 17.40 -3.41 2.11
C VAL A 127 18.75 -2.79 1.75
N PHE A 128 19.08 -1.61 2.29
CA PHE A 128 20.29 -0.87 1.96
C PHE A 128 21.06 -0.42 3.21
N THR A 129 22.38 -0.30 3.08
CA THR A 129 23.27 0.11 4.19
C THR A 129 23.54 1.61 4.24
N ASP A 130 23.40 2.30 3.10
CA ASP A 130 23.79 3.70 2.88
C ASP A 130 22.64 4.57 2.36
N ALA A 131 21.42 4.04 2.33
CA ALA A 131 20.24 4.81 1.95
C ALA A 131 20.05 6.00 2.92
N PRO A 132 19.87 7.24 2.42
CA PRO A 132 19.58 8.39 3.25
C PRO A 132 18.37 8.16 4.16
N SER A 133 18.48 8.60 5.41
CA SER A 133 17.38 8.51 6.37
C SER A 133 16.12 9.18 5.83
N GLY A 134 15.02 8.43 5.73
CA GLY A 134 13.74 8.92 5.23
C GLY A 134 13.49 8.69 3.74
N LEU A 135 14.44 8.11 3.01
CA LEU A 135 14.26 7.72 1.61
C LEU A 135 13.43 6.44 1.51
N PHE A 136 12.65 6.29 0.45
CA PHE A 136 11.95 5.05 0.12
C PHE A 136 12.90 4.00 -0.45
N ALA A 137 12.67 2.71 -0.22
CA ALA A 137 13.53 1.63 -0.73
C ALA A 137 13.52 1.57 -2.26
N SER A 138 12.38 1.84 -2.91
CA SER A 138 12.26 1.91 -4.36
C SER A 138 13.09 3.06 -4.96
N ALA A 139 13.14 4.22 -4.28
CA ALA A 139 13.99 5.34 -4.66
C ALA A 139 15.48 5.02 -4.43
N ALA A 140 15.83 4.48 -3.26
CA ALA A 140 17.19 4.04 -2.96
C ALA A 140 17.71 3.00 -3.97
N TRP A 141 16.83 2.12 -4.46
CA TRP A 141 17.18 1.16 -5.49
C TRP A 141 17.52 1.81 -6.83
N LEU A 142 16.76 2.83 -7.26
CA LEU A 142 17.07 3.58 -8.49
C LEU A 142 18.35 4.43 -8.36
N ASP A 143 18.70 4.84 -7.15
CA ASP A 143 19.92 5.61 -6.86
C ASP A 143 21.15 4.71 -6.65
N ASP A 144 21.06 3.41 -6.97
CA ASP A 144 22.12 2.41 -6.83
C ASP A 144 22.71 2.31 -5.40
N ALA A 145 21.86 2.48 -4.38
CA ALA A 145 22.26 2.31 -2.97
C ALA A 145 22.82 0.90 -2.71
N THR A 146 23.73 0.78 -1.74
CA THR A 146 24.48 -0.44 -1.42
C THR A 146 23.59 -1.52 -0.78
N PRO A 147 23.32 -2.65 -1.46
CA PRO A 147 22.45 -3.70 -0.96
C PRO A 147 22.95 -4.41 0.30
N VAL A 148 22.02 -4.73 1.20
CA VAL A 148 22.22 -5.72 2.27
C VAL A 148 21.97 -7.12 1.72
N VAL A 149 22.97 -7.99 1.81
CA VAL A 149 22.85 -9.40 1.35
C VAL A 149 21.84 -10.16 2.21
N HIS A 150 20.69 -10.48 1.63
CA HIS A 150 19.64 -11.25 2.29
C HIS A 150 18.65 -11.84 1.25
N PRO A 151 18.19 -13.10 1.38
CA PRO A 151 17.28 -13.71 0.40
C PRO A 151 15.96 -12.96 0.18
N LEU A 152 15.42 -12.29 1.21
CA LEU A 152 14.25 -11.41 1.04
C LEU A 152 14.58 -10.16 0.24
N ASN A 153 15.80 -9.62 0.38
CA ASN A 153 16.23 -8.44 -0.36
C ASN A 153 16.45 -8.81 -1.84
N ASP A 154 16.93 -10.01 -2.14
CA ASP A 154 17.01 -10.51 -3.53
C ASP A 154 15.63 -10.54 -4.21
N LEU A 155 14.60 -10.98 -3.48
CA LEU A 155 13.21 -10.96 -3.97
C LEU A 155 12.67 -9.52 -4.10
N TRP A 156 13.03 -8.63 -3.18
CA TRP A 156 12.70 -7.21 -3.30
C TRP A 156 13.34 -6.59 -4.56
N PHE A 157 14.60 -6.90 -4.86
CA PHE A 157 15.26 -6.43 -6.08
C PHE A 157 14.65 -7.04 -7.34
N ALA A 158 14.26 -8.32 -7.31
CA ALA A 158 13.52 -8.94 -8.40
C ALA A 158 12.18 -8.23 -8.64
N LEU A 159 11.47 -7.85 -7.58
CA LEU A 159 10.25 -7.06 -7.64
C LEU A 159 10.49 -5.67 -8.22
N MET A 160 11.53 -4.94 -7.77
CA MET A 160 11.88 -3.63 -8.33
C MET A 160 12.17 -3.72 -9.82
N LYS A 161 12.94 -4.74 -10.26
CA LYS A 161 13.20 -5.00 -11.68
C LYS A 161 11.92 -5.27 -12.45
N ALA A 162 11.02 -6.12 -11.92
CA ALA A 162 9.76 -6.46 -12.58
C ALA A 162 8.82 -5.25 -12.76
N ILE A 163 8.90 -4.26 -11.87
CA ILE A 163 8.07 -3.05 -11.92
C ILE A 163 8.70 -1.95 -12.79
N LEU A 164 9.99 -1.70 -12.60
CA LEU A 164 10.66 -0.49 -13.12
C LEU A 164 11.40 -0.72 -14.43
N LEU A 165 11.73 -1.97 -14.77
CA LEU A 165 12.46 -2.32 -15.99
C LEU A 165 11.62 -3.17 -16.93
N ASP A 166 11.99 -3.15 -18.21
CA ASP A 166 11.46 -4.03 -19.24
C ASP A 166 11.89 -5.48 -19.04
N GLU A 167 11.38 -6.40 -19.86
CA GLU A 167 11.72 -7.83 -19.78
C GLU A 167 13.20 -8.11 -20.02
N SER A 168 13.91 -7.23 -20.72
CA SER A 168 15.35 -7.35 -20.90
C SER A 168 16.15 -6.91 -19.67
N GLY A 169 15.51 -6.21 -18.72
CA GLY A 169 16.13 -5.68 -17.52
C GLY A 169 17.11 -4.53 -17.80
N ARG A 170 16.96 -3.83 -18.92
CA ARG A 170 17.91 -2.79 -19.37
C ARG A 170 17.24 -1.44 -19.63
N GLU A 171 16.00 -1.45 -20.07
CA GLU A 171 15.24 -0.23 -20.37
C GLU A 171 14.11 -0.04 -19.35
N PRO A 172 13.57 1.18 -19.19
CA PRO A 172 12.42 1.39 -18.34
C PRO A 172 11.18 0.60 -18.79
N SER A 173 10.39 0.10 -17.83
CA SER A 173 9.15 -0.63 -18.10
C SER A 173 8.11 0.23 -18.83
N GLU A 174 7.10 -0.41 -19.42
CA GLU A 174 5.98 0.33 -20.04
C GLU A 174 5.24 1.16 -19.00
N LEU A 175 4.99 0.59 -17.81
CA LEU A 175 4.40 1.29 -16.68
C LEU A 175 5.19 2.55 -16.30
N PHE A 176 6.53 2.47 -16.24
CA PHE A 176 7.38 3.62 -15.92
C PHE A 176 7.32 4.67 -17.04
N ASN A 177 7.41 4.26 -18.30
CA ASN A 177 7.32 5.15 -19.45
C ASN A 177 5.98 5.90 -19.52
N HIS A 178 4.86 5.23 -19.26
CA HIS A 178 3.55 5.88 -19.14
C HIS A 178 3.52 6.93 -18.03
N SER A 179 4.15 6.62 -16.89
CA SER A 179 4.24 7.52 -15.75
C SER A 179 5.07 8.79 -16.07
N VAL A 180 6.21 8.63 -16.78
CA VAL A 180 7.02 9.76 -17.28
C VAL A 180 6.23 10.62 -18.28
N ASN A 181 5.49 9.99 -19.19
CA ASN A 181 4.67 10.72 -20.17
C ASN A 181 3.55 11.52 -19.51
N MET A 182 2.93 10.99 -18.45
CA MET A 182 1.95 11.72 -17.66
C MET A 182 2.56 12.94 -16.97
N ASP A 183 3.72 12.77 -16.34
CA ASP A 183 4.47 13.86 -15.71
C ASP A 183 4.79 14.99 -16.70
N ARG A 184 5.24 14.65 -17.91
CA ARG A 184 5.48 15.62 -18.99
C ARG A 184 4.21 16.36 -19.39
N LYS A 185 3.09 15.64 -19.56
CA LYS A 185 1.79 16.22 -19.93
C LYS A 185 1.28 17.21 -18.88
N LEU A 186 1.45 16.88 -17.60
CA LEU A 186 0.97 17.67 -16.47
C LEU A 186 2.00 18.66 -15.91
N ARG A 187 3.22 18.68 -16.45
CA ARG A 187 4.36 19.49 -16.01
C ARG A 187 4.64 19.33 -14.51
N THR A 188 4.67 18.08 -14.06
CA THR A 188 4.94 17.70 -12.67
C THR A 188 6.00 16.60 -12.62
N ARG A 189 6.48 16.27 -11.42
CA ARG A 189 7.33 15.11 -11.13
C ARG A 189 6.70 14.36 -9.97
N TYR A 190 5.64 13.64 -10.29
CA TYR A 190 4.82 12.92 -9.32
C TYR A 190 4.60 11.48 -9.78
N TYR A 191 4.03 11.28 -10.97
CA TYR A 191 3.65 9.95 -11.44
C TYR A 191 4.87 9.05 -11.65
N SER A 192 5.99 9.57 -12.16
CA SER A 192 7.20 8.79 -12.43
C SER A 192 8.10 8.56 -11.22
N ARG A 193 7.71 9.04 -10.02
CA ARG A 193 8.48 8.73 -8.81
C ARG A 193 8.44 7.21 -8.57
N PRO A 194 9.58 6.56 -8.26
CA PRO A 194 9.64 5.11 -8.09
C PRO A 194 8.66 4.62 -7.02
N GLU A 195 8.54 5.35 -5.91
CA GLU A 195 7.62 4.99 -4.82
C GLU A 195 6.15 5.04 -5.25
N GLU A 196 5.80 5.94 -6.17
CA GLU A 196 4.45 6.09 -6.72
C GLU A 196 4.13 5.03 -7.77
N VAL A 197 5.12 4.70 -8.62
CA VAL A 197 5.00 3.62 -9.62
C VAL A 197 4.83 2.28 -8.91
N CYS A 198 5.64 2.01 -7.90
CA CYS A 198 5.58 0.77 -7.12
C CYS A 198 4.29 0.68 -6.29
N ALA A 199 3.79 1.80 -5.73
CA ALA A 199 2.51 1.82 -5.03
C ALA A 199 1.34 1.45 -5.97
N ARG A 200 1.30 1.99 -7.20
CA ARG A 200 0.27 1.62 -8.19
C ARG A 200 0.39 0.17 -8.67
N ALA A 201 1.61 -0.33 -8.82
CA ALA A 201 1.84 -1.75 -9.10
C ALA A 201 1.30 -2.64 -7.96
N PHE A 202 1.53 -2.25 -6.71
CA PHE A 202 1.00 -2.96 -5.54
C PHE A 202 -0.53 -2.91 -5.47
N GLU A 203 -1.16 -1.79 -5.78
CA GLU A 203 -2.62 -1.70 -5.87
C GLU A 203 -3.18 -2.73 -6.87
N ALA A 204 -2.54 -2.90 -8.03
CA ALA A 204 -2.95 -3.89 -9.03
C ALA A 204 -2.85 -5.32 -8.49
N PHE A 205 -1.76 -5.65 -7.79
CA PHE A 205 -1.57 -6.94 -7.10
C PHE A 205 -2.67 -7.21 -6.07
N VAL A 206 -2.96 -6.24 -5.19
CA VAL A 206 -4.00 -6.38 -4.18
C VAL A 206 -5.39 -6.52 -4.81
N GLN A 207 -5.69 -5.76 -5.87
CA GLN A 207 -7.02 -5.82 -6.52
C GLN A 207 -7.24 -7.14 -7.28
N ASP A 208 -6.17 -7.76 -7.78
CA ASP A 208 -6.26 -9.03 -8.51
C ASP A 208 -6.42 -10.25 -7.58
N ALA A 209 -6.11 -10.13 -6.29
CA ALA A 209 -6.28 -11.21 -5.32
C ALA A 209 -7.73 -11.73 -5.22
N ASN A 210 -7.91 -12.98 -4.79
CA ASN A 210 -9.24 -13.61 -4.70
C ASN A 210 -10.21 -12.88 -3.75
N VAL A 211 -9.68 -12.26 -2.69
CA VAL A 211 -10.45 -11.41 -1.78
C VAL A 211 -10.65 -10.05 -2.43
N LYS A 212 -11.91 -9.58 -2.51
CA LYS A 212 -12.25 -8.26 -3.08
C LYS A 212 -12.66 -7.31 -1.97
N ASN A 213 -12.06 -6.11 -1.92
CA ASN A 213 -12.43 -5.10 -0.94
C ASN A 213 -12.23 -3.69 -1.50
N HIS A 214 -13.32 -3.01 -1.87
CA HIS A 214 -13.28 -1.67 -2.46
C HIS A 214 -12.89 -0.57 -1.46
N PHE A 215 -12.88 -0.85 -0.16
CA PHE A 215 -12.31 0.07 0.83
C PHE A 215 -10.78 -0.02 0.84
N LEU A 216 -10.23 -1.21 0.62
CA LEU A 216 -8.79 -1.48 0.53
C LEU A 216 -8.19 -0.95 -0.78
N VAL A 217 -8.72 -1.38 -1.93
CA VAL A 217 -8.27 -0.98 -3.27
C VAL A 217 -9.39 -1.09 -4.31
N LYS A 218 -9.38 -0.23 -5.34
CA LYS A 218 -10.24 -0.40 -6.53
C LYS A 218 -9.75 0.45 -7.72
N GLY A 219 -10.24 0.12 -8.91
CA GLY A 219 -10.11 0.98 -10.10
C GLY A 219 -8.84 0.78 -10.93
N THR A 220 -7.95 -0.15 -10.58
CA THR A 220 -6.65 -0.40 -11.26
C THR A 220 -6.76 -0.90 -12.72
N ARG A 221 -7.98 -1.03 -13.26
CA ARG A 221 -8.26 -1.43 -14.65
C ARG A 221 -9.13 -0.45 -15.42
N GLU A 222 -9.91 0.38 -14.72
CA GLU A 222 -11.00 1.17 -15.32
C GLU A 222 -10.95 2.65 -14.96
N SER A 223 -10.16 3.05 -13.96
CA SER A 223 -10.04 4.45 -13.56
C SER A 223 -9.40 5.29 -14.67
N PRO A 224 -9.57 6.63 -14.64
CA PRO A 224 -8.87 7.52 -15.57
C PRO A 224 -7.36 7.26 -15.59
N GLU A 225 -6.75 7.01 -14.43
CA GLU A 225 -5.33 6.67 -14.32
C GLU A 225 -5.01 5.35 -15.05
N ALA A 226 -5.84 4.32 -14.89
CA ALA A 226 -5.69 3.05 -15.63
C ALA A 226 -5.82 3.22 -17.14
N GLN A 227 -6.77 4.05 -17.59
CA GLN A 227 -6.94 4.37 -19.01
C GLN A 227 -5.74 5.12 -19.59
N ASN A 228 -5.01 5.88 -18.75
CA ASN A 228 -3.78 6.56 -19.13
C ASN A 228 -2.51 5.67 -19.00
N GLY A 229 -2.67 4.39 -18.67
CA GLY A 229 -1.55 3.44 -18.55
C GLY A 229 -0.75 3.55 -17.26
N LEU A 230 -1.31 4.16 -16.20
CA LEU A 230 -0.63 4.33 -14.90
C LEU A 230 -0.69 3.10 -13.99
N TYR A 231 -1.24 1.98 -14.48
CA TYR A 231 -1.24 0.68 -13.82
C TYR A 231 -0.72 -0.36 -14.80
N PRO A 232 -0.04 -1.42 -14.30
CA PRO A 232 0.46 -2.48 -15.18
C PRO A 232 -0.70 -3.22 -15.85
N ARG A 233 -0.46 -3.72 -17.06
CA ARG A 233 -1.46 -4.40 -17.90
C ARG A 233 -0.96 -5.75 -18.41
N ASP A 234 -1.90 -6.59 -18.80
CA ASP A 234 -1.65 -7.85 -19.53
C ASP A 234 -0.51 -8.68 -18.90
N ASP A 235 0.52 -9.02 -19.67
CA ASP A 235 1.62 -9.87 -19.22
C ASP A 235 2.53 -9.16 -18.20
N GLU A 236 2.71 -7.84 -18.31
CA GLU A 236 3.45 -7.03 -17.32
C GLU A 236 2.79 -7.13 -15.93
N ARG A 237 1.46 -7.01 -15.87
CA ARG A 237 0.68 -7.17 -14.64
C ARG A 237 0.83 -8.57 -14.03
N GLN A 238 0.83 -9.61 -14.85
CA GLN A 238 1.00 -10.99 -14.37
C GLN A 238 2.39 -11.20 -13.76
N ARG A 239 3.45 -10.73 -14.44
CA ARG A 239 4.83 -10.84 -13.93
C ARG A 239 5.03 -10.07 -12.62
N ILE A 240 4.52 -8.84 -12.55
CA ILE A 240 4.58 -8.02 -11.33
C ILE A 240 3.81 -8.71 -10.18
N ASN A 241 2.62 -9.23 -10.44
CA ASN A 241 1.84 -9.95 -9.44
C ASN A 241 2.58 -11.19 -8.93
N GLN A 242 3.26 -11.94 -9.82
CA GLN A 242 4.06 -13.09 -9.41
C GLN A 242 5.24 -12.66 -8.53
N ALA A 243 5.95 -11.59 -8.88
CA ALA A 243 7.05 -11.07 -8.07
C ALA A 243 6.60 -10.64 -6.67
N PHE A 244 5.44 -9.98 -6.55
CA PHE A 244 4.83 -9.66 -5.26
C PHE A 244 4.45 -10.93 -4.49
N ALA A 245 3.83 -11.91 -5.15
CA ALA A 245 3.46 -13.17 -4.52
C ALA A 245 4.69 -13.91 -3.96
N ASP A 246 5.78 -13.98 -4.72
CA ASP A 246 7.03 -14.62 -4.29
C ASP A 246 7.65 -13.92 -3.08
N TYR A 247 7.69 -12.57 -3.11
CA TYR A 247 8.20 -11.76 -2.00
C TYR A 247 7.37 -11.98 -0.72
N PHE A 248 6.05 -11.80 -0.80
CA PHE A 248 5.17 -11.88 0.37
C PHE A 248 4.99 -13.30 0.89
N TYR A 249 5.00 -14.32 0.04
CA TYR A 249 5.01 -15.72 0.47
C TYR A 249 6.22 -16.01 1.38
N ARG A 250 7.41 -15.55 1.00
CA ARG A 250 8.63 -15.74 1.79
C ARG A 250 8.66 -14.88 3.04
N LEU A 251 8.28 -13.60 2.94
CA LEU A 251 8.23 -12.69 4.07
C LEU A 251 7.22 -13.15 5.13
N GLY A 252 6.00 -13.51 4.69
CA GLY A 252 4.94 -14.01 5.56
C GLY A 252 5.34 -15.29 6.30
N ALA A 253 5.95 -16.26 5.60
CA ALA A 253 6.48 -17.47 6.20
C ALA A 253 7.61 -17.20 7.21
N ALA A 254 8.50 -16.24 6.92
CA ALA A 254 9.59 -15.86 7.82
C ALA A 254 9.07 -15.20 9.10
N LEU A 255 8.08 -14.30 9.00
CA LEU A 255 7.49 -13.62 10.15
C LEU A 255 6.67 -14.57 11.02
N SER A 256 5.92 -15.48 10.42
CA SER A 256 5.08 -16.44 11.16
C SER A 256 5.88 -17.45 12.00
N ARG A 257 7.18 -17.62 11.72
CA ARG A 257 8.09 -18.45 12.53
C ARG A 257 8.65 -17.72 13.76
N GLN A 258 8.49 -16.40 13.84
CA GLN A 258 8.99 -15.56 14.93
C GLN A 258 7.93 -15.28 15.99
N THR A 259 6.65 -15.51 15.66
CA THR A 259 5.48 -15.45 16.53
C THR A 259 5.19 -16.80 17.17
#